data_AF-A0A1B6D065-F1
#
_entry.id   AF-A0A1B6D065-F1
#
_cell.length_a   1.000
_cell.length_b   1.000
_cell.length_c   1.000
_cell.angle_alpha   90.00
_cell.angle_beta   90.00
_cell.angle_gamma   90.00
#
_symmetry.space_group_name_H-M   'P 1'
#
loop_
_entity.id
_entity.type
_entity.pdbx_description
1 polymer ?
#
loop_
_entity_poly.entity_id
_entity_poly.type
_entity_poly.pdbx_seq_one_letter_code
_entity_poly.pdbx_strand_id
1 'polypeptide(L)'
;MDYKTLPESMPNMLRKYIHENAIEPEMWETVWVSCDGEMPADKEFVGPITYIPGPGIPGYFYPFNGQKGYLNPIIAIQFETPITGLVINIECTVWAANIKQNKEQGIGSARFQLLID
;
A
#
# COMPACT_ATOMS: atom_id res chain seq x y z
N MET A 1 -17.82 -6.96 -2.97
CA MET A 1 -16.69 -7.34 -3.84
C MET A 1 -16.32 -8.77 -3.48
N ASP A 2 -16.34 -9.70 -4.45
CA ASP A 2 -15.86 -11.06 -4.23
C ASP A 2 -14.32 -11.00 -4.11
N TYR A 3 -13.74 -11.59 -3.07
CA TYR A 3 -12.29 -11.71 -2.87
C TYR A 3 -11.58 -12.33 -4.10
N LYS A 4 -12.32 -13.03 -4.95
CA LYS A 4 -11.87 -13.54 -6.25
C LYS A 4 -11.47 -12.46 -7.27
N THR A 5 -11.74 -11.18 -6.98
CA THR A 5 -11.39 -10.05 -7.85
C THR A 5 -10.11 -9.32 -7.44
N LEU A 6 -9.40 -9.78 -6.39
CA LEU A 6 -8.13 -9.20 -6.00
C LEU A 6 -7.06 -9.45 -7.08
N PRO A 7 -6.26 -8.44 -7.47
CA PRO A 7 -5.24 -8.58 -8.51
C PRO A 7 -4.26 -9.72 -8.24
N GLU A 8 -3.90 -10.48 -9.27
CA GLU A 8 -2.97 -11.63 -9.16
C GLU A 8 -1.60 -11.22 -8.58
N SER A 9 -1.13 -10.03 -8.93
CA SER A 9 0.14 -9.47 -8.48
C SER A 9 0.14 -8.96 -7.04
N MET A 10 -1.01 -8.94 -6.34
CA MET A 10 -1.09 -8.49 -4.95
C MET A 10 -0.31 -9.44 -4.02
N PRO A 11 0.52 -8.92 -3.09
CA PRO A 11 1.29 -9.75 -2.15
C PRO A 11 0.41 -10.67 -1.30
N ASN A 12 0.87 -11.91 -1.11
CA ASN A 12 0.13 -12.93 -0.34
C ASN A 12 -0.15 -12.50 1.10
N MET A 13 0.78 -11.79 1.73
CA MET A 13 0.59 -11.27 3.10
C MET A 13 -0.57 -10.29 3.18
N LEU A 14 -0.67 -9.36 2.20
CA LEU A 14 -1.77 -8.41 2.14
C LEU A 14 -3.09 -9.11 1.83
N ARG A 15 -3.11 -10.07 0.90
CA ARG A 15 -4.31 -10.89 0.64
C ARG A 15 -4.81 -11.59 1.90
N LYS A 16 -3.90 -12.22 2.64
CA LYS A 16 -4.21 -12.89 3.90
C LYS A 16 -4.81 -11.90 4.92
N TYR A 17 -4.20 -10.72 5.07
CA TYR A 17 -4.72 -9.67 5.94
C TYR A 17 -6.16 -9.28 5.55
N ILE A 18 -6.42 -9.07 4.26
CA ILE A 18 -7.76 -8.72 3.75
C ILE A 18 -8.76 -9.83 4.06
N HIS A 19 -8.40 -11.08 3.82
CA HIS A 19 -9.27 -12.22 4.13
C HIS A 19 -9.62 -12.34 5.62
N GLU A 20 -8.68 -12.02 6.49
CA GLU A 20 -8.87 -12.13 7.95
C GLU A 20 -9.60 -10.93 8.55
N ASN A 21 -9.46 -9.72 7.96
CA ASN A 21 -9.89 -8.46 8.60
C ASN A 21 -10.97 -7.69 7.82
N ALA A 22 -11.12 -7.88 6.50
CA ALA A 22 -12.11 -7.17 5.69
C ALA A 22 -13.45 -7.93 5.64
N ILE A 23 -14.01 -8.20 6.83
CA ILE A 23 -15.27 -8.95 6.99
C ILE A 23 -16.47 -8.09 6.59
N GLU A 24 -16.40 -6.78 6.87
CA GLU A 24 -17.46 -5.83 6.58
C GLU A 24 -17.49 -5.46 5.08
N PRO A 25 -18.67 -5.45 4.44
CA PRO A 25 -18.81 -5.08 3.03
C PRO A 25 -18.25 -3.71 2.66
N GLU A 26 -18.31 -2.75 3.59
CA GLU A 26 -17.79 -1.39 3.44
C GLU A 26 -16.26 -1.37 3.24
N MET A 27 -15.57 -2.36 3.78
CA MET A 27 -14.11 -2.50 3.65
C MET A 27 -13.70 -3.10 2.30
N TRP A 28 -14.63 -3.65 1.53
CA TRP A 28 -14.31 -4.28 0.25
C TRP A 28 -13.90 -3.28 -0.82
N GLU A 29 -14.36 -2.04 -0.73
CA GLU A 29 -13.99 -0.94 -1.64
C GLU A 29 -12.70 -0.21 -1.22
N THR A 30 -11.98 -0.78 -0.24
CA THR A 30 -10.70 -0.24 0.21
C THR A 30 -9.66 -0.27 -0.92
N VAL A 31 -8.96 0.85 -1.09
CA VAL A 31 -7.72 0.91 -1.86
C VAL A 31 -6.59 0.46 -0.95
N TRP A 32 -6.15 -0.79 -1.11
CA TRP A 32 -5.14 -1.40 -0.26
C TRP A 32 -3.74 -0.95 -0.64
N VAL A 33 -2.81 -0.96 0.31
CA VAL A 33 -1.42 -0.54 0.10
C VAL A 33 -0.47 -1.61 0.63
N SER A 34 0.58 -1.86 -0.13
CA SER A 34 1.74 -2.63 0.33
C SER A 34 3.03 -1.95 -0.10
N CYS A 35 3.95 -1.77 0.83
CA CYS A 35 5.32 -1.32 0.63
C CYS A 35 6.29 -2.47 0.87
N ASP A 36 7.37 -2.49 0.10
CA ASP A 36 8.47 -3.42 0.25
C ASP A 36 9.74 -2.83 -0.39
N GLY A 37 10.88 -3.49 -0.18
CA GLY A 37 12.11 -3.21 -0.92
C GLY A 37 11.96 -3.55 -2.41
N GLU A 38 12.53 -2.71 -3.27
CA GLU A 38 12.45 -2.86 -4.73
C GLU A 38 13.26 -4.06 -5.23
N MET A 39 14.51 -4.20 -4.76
CA MET A 39 15.40 -5.33 -5.10
C MET A 39 15.50 -6.32 -3.93
N PRO A 40 15.99 -7.56 -4.17
CA PRO A 40 16.18 -8.55 -3.10
C PRO A 40 16.97 -8.03 -1.89
N ALA A 41 18.04 -7.27 -2.13
CA ALA A 41 18.80 -6.64 -1.05
C ALA A 41 17.97 -5.60 -0.28
N ASP A 42 17.20 -4.75 -0.98
CA ASP A 42 16.34 -3.76 -0.32
C ASP A 42 15.29 -4.42 0.59
N LYS A 43 14.74 -5.57 0.19
CA LYS A 43 13.76 -6.35 0.97
C LYS A 43 14.36 -6.90 2.27
N GLU A 44 15.64 -7.25 2.25
CA GLU A 44 16.37 -7.69 3.45
C GLU A 44 16.69 -6.50 4.36
N PHE A 45 16.84 -5.30 3.79
CA PHE A 45 17.29 -4.10 4.49
C PHE A 45 16.17 -3.25 5.07
N VAL A 46 14.97 -3.29 4.50
CA VAL A 46 13.83 -2.43 4.90
C VAL A 46 13.29 -2.76 6.30
N GLY A 47 13.44 -4.00 6.75
CA GLY A 47 12.90 -4.45 8.03
C GLY A 47 11.36 -4.46 8.10
N PRO A 48 10.77 -4.57 9.30
CA PRO A 48 9.32 -4.57 9.48
C PRO A 48 8.68 -3.24 9.10
N ILE A 49 7.49 -3.31 8.49
CA ILE A 49 6.70 -2.16 8.06
C ILE A 49 5.32 -2.22 8.70
N THR A 50 4.94 -1.14 9.39
CA THR A 50 3.60 -0.97 9.97
C THR A 50 2.83 0.13 9.27
N TYR A 51 1.52 -0.09 9.08
CA TYR A 51 0.60 0.85 8.42
C TYR A 51 -0.37 1.41 9.44
N ILE A 52 -0.58 2.73 9.40
CA ILE A 52 -1.43 3.44 10.36
C ILE A 52 -2.50 4.23 9.59
N PRO A 53 -3.80 4.04 9.90
CA PRO A 53 -4.35 3.10 10.89
C PRO A 53 -4.40 1.64 10.39
N GLY A 54 -4.13 1.40 9.11
CA GLY A 54 -4.11 0.08 8.50
C GLY A 54 -3.61 0.15 7.05
N PRO A 55 -3.47 -0.99 6.37
CA PRO A 55 -2.81 -1.08 5.07
C PRO A 55 -3.73 -0.69 3.90
N GLY A 56 -4.44 0.43 4.02
CA GLY A 56 -5.35 0.87 2.97
C GLY A 56 -6.17 2.10 3.32
N ILE A 57 -6.81 2.64 2.29
CA ILE A 57 -7.73 3.77 2.37
C ILE A 57 -9.14 3.23 2.10
N PRO A 58 -10.05 3.30 3.08
CA PRO A 58 -11.42 2.82 2.91
C PRO A 58 -12.15 3.48 1.73
N GLY A 59 -13.02 2.71 1.07
CA GLY A 59 -13.74 3.15 -0.13
C GLY A 59 -14.66 4.34 0.09
N TYR A 60 -15.18 4.55 1.30
CA TYR A 60 -16.09 5.65 1.63
C TYR A 60 -15.48 7.06 1.49
N PHE A 61 -14.15 7.17 1.32
CA PHE A 61 -13.50 8.43 0.95
C PHE A 61 -13.69 8.79 -0.53
N TYR A 62 -14.16 7.85 -1.36
CA TYR A 62 -14.31 7.99 -2.80
C TYR A 62 -15.78 7.83 -3.24
N PRO A 63 -16.19 8.38 -4.40
CA PRO A 63 -15.41 9.19 -5.32
C PRO A 63 -15.25 10.65 -4.86
N PHE A 64 -14.19 11.30 -5.33
CA PHE A 64 -14.04 12.76 -5.17
C PHE A 64 -14.96 13.49 -6.16
N ASN A 65 -15.95 14.24 -5.63
CA ASN A 65 -16.96 14.95 -6.42
C ASN A 65 -16.78 16.49 -6.38
N GLY A 66 -15.60 16.98 -5.97
CA GLY A 66 -15.33 18.42 -5.91
C GLY A 66 -15.93 19.14 -4.70
N GLN A 67 -16.38 18.40 -3.67
CA GLN A 67 -16.95 18.98 -2.46
C GLN A 67 -15.97 19.91 -1.74
N LYS A 68 -16.42 21.11 -1.38
CA LYS A 68 -15.60 22.13 -0.70
C LYS A 68 -15.18 21.60 0.68
N GLY A 69 -13.87 21.71 0.98
CA GLY A 69 -13.31 21.24 2.25
C GLY A 69 -13.03 19.74 2.30
N TYR A 70 -13.07 19.04 1.16
CA TYR A 70 -12.59 17.67 1.09
C TYR A 70 -11.12 17.59 1.53
N LEU A 71 -10.85 16.66 2.45
CA LEU A 71 -9.50 16.30 2.83
C LEU A 71 -9.17 14.96 2.20
N ASN A 72 -8.10 14.92 1.39
CA ASN A 72 -7.64 13.67 0.81
C ASN A 72 -7.22 12.74 1.96
N PRO A 73 -7.70 11.48 1.96
CA PRO A 73 -7.26 10.52 2.96
C PRO A 73 -5.76 10.28 2.84
N ILE A 74 -5.12 10.09 3.99
CA ILE A 74 -3.70 9.74 4.09
C ILE A 74 -3.56 8.47 4.90
N ILE A 75 -2.52 7.71 4.60
CA ILE A 75 -2.03 6.61 5.44
C ILE A 75 -0.59 6.93 5.82
N ALA A 76 -0.20 6.54 7.04
CA ALA A 76 1.19 6.60 7.45
C ALA A 76 1.81 5.21 7.37
N ILE A 77 3.05 5.17 6.92
CA ILE A 77 3.86 3.96 6.84
C ILE A 77 5.07 4.17 7.74
N GLN A 78 5.27 3.26 8.68
CA GLN A 78 6.38 3.27 9.61
C GLN A 78 7.32 2.11 9.27
N PHE A 79 8.56 2.46 8.94
CA PHE A 79 9.66 1.51 8.83
C PHE A 79 10.28 1.37 10.23
N GLU A 80 10.09 0.22 10.88
CA GLU A 80 10.38 0.09 12.32
C GLU A 80 11.88 -0.01 12.60
N THR A 81 12.57 -0.88 11.87
CA THR A 81 14.01 -1.13 12.05
C THR A 81 14.70 -1.35 10.69
N PRO A 82 14.69 -0.36 9.79
CA PRO A 82 15.48 -0.44 8.56
C PRO A 82 16.98 -0.39 8.89
N ILE A 83 17.81 -0.98 8.03
CA ILE A 83 19.27 -0.91 8.19
C ILE A 83 19.76 0.54 8.03
N THR A 84 20.73 0.94 8.85
CA THR A 84 21.33 2.28 8.80
C THR A 84 22.59 2.29 7.94
N GLY A 85 22.99 3.48 7.47
CA GLY A 85 24.19 3.69 6.66
C GLY A 85 24.12 3.16 5.22
N LEU A 86 22.95 2.72 4.75
CA LEU A 86 22.71 2.22 3.39
C LEU A 86 21.48 2.87 2.77
N VAL A 87 21.51 3.05 1.46
CA VAL A 87 20.35 3.51 0.69
C VAL A 87 19.46 2.30 0.36
N ILE A 88 18.20 2.37 0.78
CA ILE A 88 17.18 1.34 0.54
C ILE A 88 16.17 1.89 -0.47
N ASN A 89 15.96 1.20 -1.58
CA ASN A 89 14.94 1.58 -2.57
C ASN A 89 13.60 0.94 -2.19
N ILE A 90 12.59 1.78 -1.94
CA ILE A 90 11.26 1.36 -1.50
C ILE A 90 10.26 1.53 -2.64
N GLU A 91 9.39 0.54 -2.84
CA GLU A 91 8.22 0.61 -3.70
C GLU A 91 6.95 0.37 -2.87
N CYS A 92 6.07 1.37 -2.79
CA CYS A 92 4.73 1.28 -2.23
C CYS A 92 3.70 1.19 -3.35
N THR A 93 2.97 0.10 -3.42
CA THR A 93 1.97 -0.17 -4.47
C THR A 93 0.56 -0.12 -3.90
N VAL A 94 -0.37 0.51 -4.63
CA VAL A 94 -1.80 0.49 -4.32
C VAL A 94 -2.52 -0.62 -5.08
N TRP A 95 -3.58 -1.16 -4.50
CA TRP A 95 -4.34 -2.28 -5.05
C TRP A 95 -5.84 -2.08 -4.88
N ALA A 96 -6.56 -2.17 -5.99
CA ALA A 96 -8.02 -2.26 -6.04
C ALA A 96 -8.42 -2.92 -7.37
N ALA A 97 -9.65 -3.41 -7.48
CA ALA A 97 -10.13 -4.09 -8.69
C ALA A 97 -10.03 -3.23 -9.96
N ASN A 98 -10.10 -1.90 -9.83
CA ASN A 98 -10.05 -0.92 -10.91
C ASN A 98 -8.69 -0.23 -11.09
N ILE A 99 -7.66 -0.60 -10.32
CA ILE A 99 -6.32 0.00 -10.41
C ILE A 99 -5.41 -0.93 -11.23
N LYS A 100 -4.95 -0.43 -12.38
CA LYS A 100 -3.91 -1.08 -13.19
C LYS A 100 -2.58 -0.38 -12.95
N GLN A 101 -1.64 -1.07 -12.32
CA GLN A 101 -0.31 -0.52 -12.09
C GLN A 101 0.47 -0.43 -13.39
N ASN A 102 1.25 0.64 -13.55
CA ASN A 102 2.24 0.75 -14.61
C ASN A 102 3.55 1.26 -14.01
N LYS A 103 4.51 0.35 -13.86
CA LYS A 103 5.81 0.65 -13.24
C LYS A 103 6.64 1.66 -14.04
N GLU A 104 6.53 1.66 -15.36
CA GLU A 104 7.26 2.59 -16.23
C GLU A 104 6.75 4.02 -16.09
N GLN A 105 5.43 4.17 -15.89
CA GLN A 105 4.77 5.47 -15.75
C GLN A 105 4.58 5.90 -14.27
N GLY A 106 4.99 5.07 -13.31
CA GLY A 106 4.74 5.30 -11.88
C GLY A 106 3.26 5.30 -11.50
N ILE A 107 2.39 4.68 -12.31
CA ILE A 107 0.95 4.63 -12.03
C ILE A 107 0.70 3.54 -11.01
N GLY A 108 0.03 3.90 -9.91
CA GLY A 108 -0.36 2.95 -8.87
C GLY A 108 0.79 2.53 -7.96
N SER A 109 1.95 3.20 -8.03
CA SER A 109 3.01 3.02 -7.05
C SER A 109 3.74 4.33 -6.74
N ALA A 110 4.30 4.41 -5.54
CA ALA A 110 5.23 5.45 -5.12
C ALA A 110 6.59 4.79 -4.88
N ARG A 111 7.64 5.38 -5.45
CA ARG A 111 9.02 4.90 -5.30
C ARG A 111 9.89 5.99 -4.70
N PHE A 112 10.68 5.65 -3.71
CA PHE A 112 11.56 6.59 -3.01
C PHE A 112 12.75 5.86 -2.38
N GLN A 113 13.75 6.65 -1.98
CA GLN A 113 14.95 6.15 -1.31
C GLN A 113 14.91 6.51 0.18
N LEU A 114 15.24 5.52 1.01
CA LEU A 114 15.36 5.67 2.45
C LEU A 114 16.84 5.51 2.84
N LEU A 115 17.38 6.49 3.58
CA LEU A 115 18.70 6.44 4.20
C LEU A 115 18.57 7.00 5.62
N ILE A 116 18.97 6.19 6.59
CA ILE A 116 19.07 6.59 8.00
C ILE A 116 20.55 6.58 8.37
N ASP A 117 21.03 7.69 8.92
CA ASP A 117 22.42 7.89 9.37
C ASP A 117 22.59 7.43 10.83
#